data_AF-A0A7S0LF35-F1
#
_entry.id   AF-A0A7S0LF35-F1
#
_cell.length_a   1.000
_cell.length_b   1.000
_cell.length_c   1.000
_cell.angle_alpha   90.00
_cell.angle_beta   90.00
_cell.angle_gamma   90.00
#
_symmetry.space_group_name_H-M   'P 1'
#
loop_
_entity.id
_entity.type
_entity.pdbx_description
1 polymer ?
#
loop_
_entity_poly.entity_id
_entity_poly.type
_entity_poly.pdbx_seq_one_letter_code
_entity_poly.pdbx_strand_id
1 'polypeptide(L)'
;GVSKKHEMPPCFDKKEWPLREMKVSEYRGLIFVTASEEIPPLSSSLGNVDIALNDWPLEHFVSVGRREYLVDCNWKFVMQNTSETYHTAFVHRDSLGPMPSESIAKFLGIEPIGMWDAVHVPGDRSIVPLPGELAPFPELSTHASTYFVSMFPTLQLNVTRDCAWWMRVLPATVTTTRVTVGFLFPRATTTIPE
;
A
#
# COMPACT_ATOMS: atom_id res chain seq x y z
N GLY A 1 18.66 -38.92 -9.87
CA GLY A 1 17.60 -38.56 -8.90
C GLY A 1 18.10 -38.88 -7.51
N VAL A 2 18.07 -37.92 -6.58
CA VAL A 2 18.55 -38.15 -5.21
C VAL A 2 17.44 -38.84 -4.41
N SER A 3 17.79 -39.95 -3.75
CA SER A 3 16.89 -40.84 -2.99
C SER A 3 16.21 -40.12 -1.82
N LYS A 4 14.89 -40.31 -1.68
CA LYS A 4 13.98 -39.69 -0.70
C LYS A 4 14.16 -40.13 0.77
N LYS A 5 15.22 -40.87 1.11
CA LYS A 5 15.56 -41.20 2.51
C LYS A 5 16.96 -40.70 2.84
N HIS A 6 17.07 -39.42 3.19
CA HIS A 6 18.18 -38.95 4.00
C HIS A 6 17.71 -38.95 5.46
N GLU A 7 17.93 -40.07 6.15
CA GLU A 7 17.97 -40.06 7.61
C GLU A 7 19.18 -39.21 7.99
N MET A 8 18.93 -38.06 8.62
CA MET A 8 20.00 -37.21 9.11
C MET A 8 20.86 -38.00 10.12
N PRO A 9 22.17 -37.70 10.24
CA PRO A 9 23.01 -38.38 11.21
C PRO A 9 22.39 -38.40 12.62
N PRO A 10 22.58 -39.44 13.44
CA PRO A 10 22.01 -39.49 14.80
C PRO A 10 22.38 -38.31 15.70
N CYS A 11 23.49 -37.62 15.40
CA CYS A 11 23.94 -36.41 16.09
C CYS A 11 23.26 -35.11 15.61
N PHE A 12 22.41 -35.16 14.59
CA PHE A 12 21.74 -33.99 14.04
C PHE A 12 20.32 -33.86 14.61
N ASP A 13 20.16 -33.00 15.61
CA ASP A 13 18.83 -32.62 16.10
C ASP A 13 18.26 -31.46 15.27
N LYS A 14 17.20 -31.74 14.51
CA LYS A 14 16.48 -30.73 13.72
C LYS A 14 15.94 -29.58 14.58
N LYS A 15 15.69 -29.82 15.87
CA LYS A 15 15.18 -28.78 16.80
C LYS A 15 16.21 -27.71 17.10
N GLU A 16 17.50 -27.99 16.92
CA GLU A 16 18.59 -27.00 17.09
C GLU A 16 18.76 -26.09 15.87
N TRP A 17 18.11 -26.42 14.75
CA TRP A 17 18.22 -25.70 13.48
C TRP A 17 16.86 -25.28 12.90
N PRO A 18 16.01 -24.58 13.67
CA PRO A 18 14.73 -24.09 13.15
C PRO A 18 14.96 -22.99 12.10
N LEU A 19 13.93 -22.72 11.30
CA LEU A 19 13.91 -21.49 10.50
C LEU A 19 13.91 -20.28 11.45
N ARG A 20 14.59 -19.22 11.04
CA ARG A 20 14.57 -17.96 11.80
C ARG A 20 13.15 -17.39 11.80
N GLU A 21 12.61 -17.16 12.99
CA GLU A 21 11.30 -16.54 13.16
C GLU A 21 11.34 -15.05 12.80
N MET A 22 10.20 -14.55 12.32
CA MET A 22 9.98 -13.13 12.05
C MET A 22 8.68 -12.72 12.74
N LYS A 23 8.62 -11.49 13.25
CA LYS A 23 7.39 -10.93 13.79
C LYS A 23 6.47 -10.57 12.64
N VAL A 24 5.22 -10.99 12.73
CA VAL A 24 4.18 -10.75 11.73
C VAL A 24 3.01 -10.05 12.41
N SER A 25 2.54 -8.97 11.79
CA SER A 25 1.36 -8.22 12.21
C SER A 25 0.44 -8.02 11.02
N GLU A 26 -0.86 -8.04 11.28
CA GLU A 26 -1.88 -7.73 10.28
C GLU A 26 -2.51 -6.37 10.56
N TYR A 27 -2.75 -5.59 9.51
CA TYR A 27 -3.53 -4.37 9.57
C TYR A 27 -4.44 -4.30 8.35
N ARG A 28 -5.77 -4.36 8.56
CA ARG A 28 -6.81 -4.29 7.52
C ARG A 28 -6.52 -5.20 6.31
N GLY A 29 -6.14 -6.46 6.56
CA GLY A 29 -5.79 -7.45 5.54
C GLY A 29 -4.39 -7.32 4.93
N LEU A 30 -3.61 -6.28 5.28
CA LEU A 30 -2.21 -6.13 4.91
C LEU A 30 -1.30 -6.80 5.93
N ILE A 31 -0.27 -7.49 5.45
CA ILE A 31 0.70 -8.20 6.29
C ILE A 31 2.01 -7.41 6.38
N PHE A 32 2.39 -7.06 7.61
CA PHE A 32 3.65 -6.42 7.95
C PHE A 32 4.57 -7.42 8.62
N VAL A 33 5.84 -7.44 8.21
CA VAL A 33 6.82 -8.40 8.70
C VAL A 33 8.10 -7.65 9.11
N THR A 34 8.69 -8.06 10.22
CA THR A 34 9.97 -7.52 10.69
C THR A 34 10.84 -8.61 11.31
N ALA A 35 12.14 -8.55 11.03
CA ALA A 35 13.14 -9.38 11.70
C ALA A 35 13.69 -8.71 12.97
N SER A 36 13.28 -7.48 13.27
CA SER A 36 13.70 -6.77 14.49
C SER A 36 12.97 -7.33 15.70
N GLU A 37 13.73 -7.73 16.71
CA GLU A 37 13.18 -8.10 18.02
C GLU A 37 12.80 -6.87 18.84
N GLU A 38 13.48 -5.76 18.64
CA GLU A 38 13.27 -4.48 19.33
C GLU A 38 12.44 -3.54 18.44
N ILE A 39 11.13 -3.76 18.41
CA ILE A 39 10.21 -2.88 17.69
C ILE A 39 8.89 -2.76 18.47
N PRO A 40 8.30 -1.55 18.55
CA PRO A 40 6.96 -1.37 19.08
C PRO A 40 5.92 -2.21 18.31
N PRO A 41 4.74 -2.45 18.90
CA PRO A 41 3.60 -3.00 18.17
C PRO A 41 3.29 -2.16 16.92
N LEU A 42 2.82 -2.81 15.85
CA LEU A 42 2.48 -2.14 14.58
C LEU A 42 1.52 -0.96 14.81
N SER A 43 0.55 -1.11 15.71
CA SER A 43 -0.40 -0.06 16.07
C SER A 43 0.27 1.22 16.58
N SER A 44 1.38 1.12 17.31
CA SER A 44 2.13 2.31 17.76
C SER A 44 2.82 3.02 16.59
N SER A 45 3.31 2.27 15.60
CA SER A 45 3.90 2.85 14.39
C SER A 45 2.85 3.42 13.45
N LEU A 46 1.68 2.81 13.33
CA LEU A 46 0.57 3.33 12.52
C LEU A 46 -0.17 4.49 13.22
N GLY A 47 -0.08 4.56 14.54
CA GLY A 47 -0.70 5.58 15.38
C GLY A 47 -2.18 5.78 15.07
N ASN A 48 -2.56 6.96 14.58
CA ASN A 48 -3.96 7.31 14.31
C ASN A 48 -4.38 7.17 12.84
N VAL A 49 -3.68 6.39 12.00
CA VAL A 49 -3.99 6.29 10.54
C VAL A 49 -5.44 5.91 10.22
N ASP A 50 -6.13 5.21 11.11
CA ASP A 50 -7.55 4.87 10.92
C ASP A 50 -8.45 6.10 10.81
N ILE A 51 -8.05 7.28 11.31
CA ILE A 51 -8.84 8.52 11.08
C ILE A 51 -8.98 8.84 9.59
N ALA A 52 -8.02 8.42 8.77
CA ALA A 52 -8.05 8.62 7.33
C ALA A 52 -8.61 7.42 6.57
N LEU A 53 -8.61 6.22 7.14
CA LEU A 53 -8.96 4.98 6.44
C LEU A 53 -10.28 4.33 6.91
N ASN A 54 -10.98 4.91 7.89
CA ASN A 54 -12.14 4.28 8.52
C ASN A 54 -13.26 3.88 7.54
N ASP A 55 -13.47 4.66 6.48
CA ASP A 55 -14.52 4.41 5.48
C ASP A 55 -14.25 3.19 4.59
N TRP A 56 -13.00 2.71 4.53
CA TRP A 56 -12.61 1.64 3.62
C TRP A 56 -12.43 0.32 4.37
N PRO A 57 -13.33 -0.66 4.23
CA PRO A 57 -13.19 -1.99 4.83
C PRO A 57 -12.21 -2.84 4.00
N LEU A 58 -10.93 -2.45 3.99
CA LEU A 58 -9.88 -3.05 3.14
C LEU A 58 -9.67 -4.55 3.41
N GLU A 59 -9.98 -5.02 4.62
CA GLU A 59 -10.01 -6.43 5.00
C GLU A 59 -11.02 -7.27 4.17
N HIS A 60 -11.96 -6.63 3.49
CA HIS A 60 -12.91 -7.27 2.58
C HIS A 60 -12.54 -7.13 1.10
N PHE A 61 -11.38 -6.53 0.80
CA PHE A 61 -10.91 -6.35 -0.56
C PHE A 61 -10.03 -7.54 -0.96
N VAL A 62 -9.90 -7.73 -2.27
CA VAL A 62 -9.02 -8.73 -2.86
C VAL A 62 -8.12 -8.08 -3.88
N SER A 63 -6.89 -8.61 -4.01
CA SER A 63 -5.98 -8.15 -5.05
C SER A 63 -6.27 -8.82 -6.38
N VAL A 64 -6.57 -8.01 -7.41
CA VAL A 64 -6.95 -8.49 -8.74
C VAL A 64 -5.81 -8.44 -9.76
N GLY A 65 -4.68 -7.85 -9.38
CA GLY A 65 -3.53 -7.72 -10.26
C GLY A 65 -2.36 -7.08 -9.54
N ARG A 66 -1.16 -7.48 -9.95
CA ARG A 66 0.12 -6.98 -9.43
C ARG A 66 1.09 -6.75 -10.57
N ARG A 67 1.80 -5.62 -10.54
CA ARG A 67 2.93 -5.32 -11.41
C ARG A 67 4.15 -4.99 -10.58
N GLU A 68 5.32 -5.27 -11.13
CA GLU A 68 6.60 -4.98 -10.49
C GLU A 68 7.53 -4.30 -11.49
N TYR A 69 8.24 -3.29 -10.99
CA TYR A 69 9.18 -2.49 -11.74
C TYR A 69 10.48 -2.41 -10.95
N LEU A 70 11.60 -2.39 -11.68
CA LEU A 70 12.89 -1.97 -11.15
C LEU A 70 13.14 -0.55 -11.68
N VAL A 71 13.29 0.40 -10.76
CA VAL A 71 13.42 1.83 -11.07
C VAL A 71 14.83 2.27 -10.70
N ASP A 72 15.51 2.96 -11.62
CA ASP A 72 16.90 3.43 -11.46
C ASP A 72 16.99 4.71 -10.62
N CYS A 73 16.48 4.64 -9.39
CA CYS A 73 16.63 5.70 -8.42
C CYS A 73 16.70 5.17 -6.98
N ASN A 74 17.14 6.03 -6.06
CA ASN A 74 17.06 5.75 -4.63
C ASN A 74 15.60 5.68 -4.16
N TRP A 75 15.27 4.76 -3.27
CA TRP A 75 13.91 4.51 -2.79
C TRP A 75 13.22 5.74 -2.19
N LYS A 76 14.01 6.65 -1.60
CA LYS A 76 13.49 7.91 -1.05
C LYS A 76 12.85 8.79 -2.12
N PHE A 77 13.40 8.80 -3.34
CA PHE A 77 12.82 9.59 -4.43
C PHE A 77 11.47 9.04 -4.88
N VAL A 78 11.29 7.71 -4.85
CA VAL A 78 9.97 7.10 -5.12
C VAL A 78 8.97 7.57 -4.05
N MET A 79 9.30 7.42 -2.77
CA MET A 79 8.41 7.83 -1.68
C MET A 79 8.11 9.35 -1.68
N GLN A 80 9.09 10.19 -2.03
CA GLN A 80 8.88 11.64 -2.17
C GLN A 80 7.94 11.96 -3.32
N ASN A 81 8.19 11.39 -4.51
CA ASN A 81 7.37 11.61 -5.70
C ASN A 81 5.91 11.19 -5.49
N THR A 82 5.67 10.11 -4.75
CA THR A 82 4.30 9.64 -4.53
C THR A 82 3.57 10.40 -3.43
N SER A 83 4.28 11.19 -2.61
CA SER A 83 3.69 11.92 -1.47
C SER A 83 3.29 13.36 -1.81
N GLU A 84 3.26 13.73 -3.09
CA GLU A 84 2.86 15.05 -3.56
C GLU A 84 2.19 15.00 -4.94
N THR A 85 1.56 16.11 -5.34
CA THR A 85 0.80 16.23 -6.59
C THR A 85 1.31 17.36 -7.49
N TYR A 86 2.37 18.08 -7.10
CA TYR A 86 2.92 19.19 -7.86
C TYR A 86 3.33 18.78 -9.28
N HIS A 87 3.92 17.59 -9.44
CA HIS A 87 4.35 17.10 -10.76
C HIS A 87 3.18 16.76 -11.70
N THR A 88 1.98 16.54 -11.18
CA THR A 88 0.86 15.92 -11.92
C THR A 88 0.39 16.79 -13.08
N ALA A 89 0.33 18.11 -12.90
CA ALA A 89 -0.04 19.06 -13.93
C ALA A 89 0.92 19.08 -15.13
N PHE A 90 2.19 18.68 -14.93
CA PHE A 90 3.23 18.77 -15.95
C PHE A 90 3.54 17.42 -16.58
N VAL A 91 3.73 16.39 -15.74
CA VAL A 91 4.16 15.03 -16.13
C VAL A 91 2.98 14.14 -16.48
N HIS A 92 1.86 14.27 -15.76
CA HIS A 92 0.66 13.45 -15.97
C HIS A 92 -0.45 14.17 -16.76
N ARG A 93 -0.09 15.21 -17.52
CA ARG A 93 -1.04 16.07 -18.25
C ARG A 93 -2.06 15.31 -19.10
N ASP A 94 -1.62 14.26 -19.78
CA ASP A 94 -2.44 13.48 -20.71
C ASP A 94 -3.09 12.24 -20.05
N SER A 95 -2.95 12.08 -18.73
CA SER A 95 -3.50 10.95 -17.97
C SER A 95 -4.34 11.41 -16.79
N LEU A 96 -3.71 11.77 -15.67
CA LEU A 96 -4.39 12.26 -14.46
C LEU A 96 -4.74 13.75 -14.54
N GLY A 97 -3.94 14.52 -15.26
CA GLY A 97 -4.04 15.98 -15.28
C GLY A 97 -3.63 16.63 -13.95
N PRO A 98 -3.95 17.92 -13.76
CA PRO A 98 -3.72 18.60 -12.49
C PRO A 98 -4.58 18.01 -11.37
N MET A 99 -3.95 17.67 -10.23
CA MET A 99 -4.64 17.25 -9.02
C MET A 99 -4.42 18.25 -7.88
N PRO A 100 -5.25 19.33 -7.78
CA PRO A 100 -5.22 20.22 -6.63
C PRO A 100 -5.40 19.41 -5.35
N SER A 101 -4.53 19.65 -4.37
CA SER A 101 -4.51 18.84 -3.16
C SER A 101 -4.18 19.65 -1.93
N GLU A 102 -4.45 19.08 -0.78
CA GLU A 102 -4.07 19.61 0.52
C GLU A 102 -3.54 18.49 1.42
N SER A 103 -2.90 18.83 2.55
CA SER A 103 -2.51 17.80 3.50
C SER A 103 -3.74 17.17 4.15
N ILE A 104 -3.63 15.89 4.49
CA ILE A 104 -4.70 15.19 5.22
C ILE A 104 -4.97 15.85 6.58
N ALA A 105 -3.93 16.40 7.23
CA ALA A 105 -4.05 17.11 8.50
C ALA A 105 -5.00 18.31 8.41
N LYS A 106 -4.86 19.10 7.34
CA LYS A 106 -5.73 20.26 7.09
C LYS A 106 -7.17 19.83 6.80
N PHE A 107 -7.35 18.78 6.01
CA PHE A 107 -8.67 18.28 5.65
C PHE A 107 -9.43 17.69 6.84
N LEU A 108 -8.78 16.83 7.64
CA LEU A 108 -9.39 16.18 8.81
C LEU A 108 -9.39 17.04 10.06
N GLY A 109 -8.60 18.13 10.09
CA GLY A 109 -8.40 18.97 11.28
C GLY A 109 -7.63 18.28 12.41
N ILE A 110 -6.91 17.18 12.10
CA ILE A 110 -6.18 16.35 13.06
C ILE A 110 -4.83 15.98 12.46
N GLU A 111 -3.75 16.22 13.21
CA GLU A 111 -2.40 15.85 12.79
C GLU A 111 -2.17 14.33 12.78
N PRO A 112 -1.46 13.79 11.77
CA PRO A 112 -0.98 12.42 11.80
C PRO A 112 -0.08 12.16 13.02
N ILE A 113 -0.36 11.06 13.70
CA ILE A 113 0.42 10.49 14.79
C ILE A 113 0.92 9.14 14.31
N GLY A 114 2.23 8.91 14.39
CA GLY A 114 2.89 7.70 13.93
C GLY A 114 3.73 7.94 12.68
N MET A 115 4.05 6.87 11.97
CA MET A 115 4.89 6.81 10.79
C MET A 115 4.03 6.85 9.51
N TRP A 116 3.14 7.82 9.42
CA TRP A 116 2.31 8.00 8.24
C TRP A 116 1.98 9.48 7.99
N ASP A 117 1.69 9.79 6.73
CA ASP A 117 1.12 11.06 6.29
C ASP A 117 0.28 10.81 5.02
N ALA A 118 -0.56 11.75 4.62
CA ALA A 118 -1.31 11.62 3.39
C ALA A 118 -1.61 12.95 2.70
N VAL A 119 -1.78 12.86 1.38
CA VAL A 119 -2.32 13.93 0.56
C VAL A 119 -3.80 13.66 0.29
N HIS A 120 -4.63 14.67 0.55
CA HIS A 120 -6.03 14.70 0.18
C HIS A 120 -6.19 15.38 -1.18
N VAL A 121 -6.75 14.67 -2.15
CA VAL A 121 -7.19 15.21 -3.44
C VAL A 121 -8.72 15.22 -3.45
N PRO A 122 -9.36 16.41 -3.34
CA PRO A 122 -10.80 16.52 -3.47
C PRO A 122 -11.24 16.13 -4.89
N GLY A 123 -12.35 15.40 -5.02
CA GLY A 123 -12.85 15.04 -6.35
C GLY A 123 -14.16 14.29 -6.35
N ASP A 124 -15.06 14.72 -7.25
CA ASP A 124 -16.37 14.10 -7.45
C ASP A 124 -16.33 12.83 -8.31
N ARG A 125 -15.15 12.31 -8.65
CA ARG A 125 -14.97 11.03 -9.36
C ARG A 125 -13.74 10.29 -8.86
N SER A 126 -13.74 8.97 -9.00
CA SER A 126 -12.51 8.18 -8.87
C SER A 126 -11.48 8.63 -9.93
N ILE A 127 -10.21 8.68 -9.55
CA ILE A 127 -9.10 9.00 -10.46
C ILE A 127 -8.55 7.77 -11.18
N VAL A 128 -9.13 6.59 -10.92
CA VAL A 128 -8.68 5.31 -11.48
C VAL A 128 -9.18 5.08 -12.91
N PRO A 129 -10.46 5.34 -13.26
CA PRO A 129 -10.91 5.27 -14.65
C PRO A 129 -10.25 6.33 -15.52
N LEU A 130 -10.05 6.03 -16.81
CA LEU A 130 -9.59 7.04 -17.76
C LEU A 130 -10.64 8.14 -17.92
N PRO A 131 -10.24 9.36 -18.35
CA PRO A 131 -11.19 10.41 -18.66
C PRO A 131 -12.28 9.96 -19.63
N GLY A 132 -13.54 10.00 -19.18
CA GLY A 132 -14.70 9.58 -19.96
C GLY A 132 -15.17 8.15 -19.71
N GLU A 133 -14.43 7.36 -18.93
CA GLU A 133 -14.87 6.03 -18.48
C GLU A 133 -15.65 6.12 -17.17
N LEU A 134 -16.63 5.22 -17.01
CA LEU A 134 -17.37 5.07 -15.76
C LEU A 134 -16.64 4.10 -14.82
N ALA A 135 -16.67 4.39 -13.53
CA ALA A 135 -16.39 3.43 -12.47
C ALA A 135 -17.73 2.79 -12.04
N PRO A 136 -18.05 1.55 -12.46
CA PRO A 136 -19.35 0.93 -12.15
C PRO A 136 -19.41 0.32 -10.75
N PHE A 137 -18.42 0.58 -9.88
CA PHE A 137 -18.33 -0.03 -8.56
C PHE A 137 -19.07 0.82 -7.51
N PRO A 138 -19.65 0.19 -6.47
CA PRO A 138 -20.29 0.92 -5.37
C PRO A 138 -19.33 1.89 -4.70
N GLU A 139 -19.84 3.06 -4.29
CA GLU A 139 -19.08 3.97 -3.45
C GLU A 139 -18.94 3.39 -2.04
N LEU A 140 -17.71 3.33 -1.57
CA LEU A 140 -17.27 2.78 -0.29
C LEU A 140 -17.15 3.88 0.77
N SER A 141 -16.76 5.08 0.34
CA SER A 141 -16.67 6.26 1.19
C SER A 141 -17.76 7.27 0.84
N THR A 142 -18.29 7.93 1.86
CA THR A 142 -19.21 9.06 1.72
C THR A 142 -18.51 10.35 1.31
N HIS A 143 -17.18 10.36 1.29
CA HIS A 143 -16.38 11.51 0.89
C HIS A 143 -15.97 11.43 -0.59
N ALA A 144 -16.22 12.50 -1.33
CA ALA A 144 -15.77 12.69 -2.69
C ALA A 144 -14.27 13.06 -2.72
N SER A 145 -13.42 12.06 -2.45
CA SER A 145 -11.99 12.28 -2.24
C SER A 145 -11.13 11.07 -2.65
N THR A 146 -9.86 11.36 -2.99
CA THR A 146 -8.79 10.38 -3.07
C THR A 146 -7.75 10.72 -2.00
N TYR A 147 -7.33 9.71 -1.23
CA TYR A 147 -6.22 9.86 -0.29
C TYR A 147 -5.02 9.07 -0.77
N PHE A 148 -3.86 9.74 -0.79
CA PHE A 148 -2.57 9.10 -1.02
C PHE A 148 -1.85 8.90 0.31
N VAL A 149 -2.06 7.75 0.96
CA VAL A 149 -1.58 7.50 2.34
C VAL A 149 -0.22 6.83 2.31
N SER A 150 0.83 7.57 2.67
CA SER A 150 2.17 7.05 2.83
C SER A 150 2.35 6.47 4.24
N MET A 151 2.54 5.15 4.33
CA MET A 151 2.91 4.43 5.56
C MET A 151 4.40 4.13 5.50
N PHE A 152 5.18 4.94 6.20
CA PHE A 152 6.64 4.91 6.08
C PHE A 152 7.25 3.63 6.67
N PRO A 153 8.35 3.14 6.08
CA PRO A 153 9.08 3.71 4.94
C PRO A 153 8.76 3.08 3.57
N THR A 154 7.89 2.06 3.51
CA THR A 154 7.86 1.14 2.35
C THR A 154 6.52 0.99 1.66
N LEU A 155 5.45 1.59 2.19
CA LEU A 155 4.12 1.40 1.65
C LEU A 155 3.47 2.76 1.37
N GLN A 156 2.87 2.86 0.20
CA GLN A 156 1.79 3.80 -0.03
C GLN A 156 0.51 3.01 -0.27
N LEU A 157 -0.54 3.36 0.45
CA LEU A 157 -1.89 2.85 0.27
C LEU A 157 -2.76 4.01 -0.21
N ASN A 158 -3.31 3.87 -1.40
CA ASN A 158 -4.15 4.89 -1.98
C ASN A 158 -5.58 4.38 -2.00
N VAL A 159 -6.50 5.22 -1.53
CA VAL A 159 -7.92 4.91 -1.47
C VAL A 159 -8.70 5.94 -2.24
N THR A 160 -9.67 5.46 -3.00
CA THR A 160 -10.64 6.26 -3.75
C THR A 160 -12.03 5.80 -3.36
N ARG A 161 -13.06 6.45 -3.87
CA ARG A 161 -14.44 6.08 -3.54
C ARG A 161 -14.79 4.63 -3.83
N ASP A 162 -14.16 3.98 -4.78
CA ASP A 162 -14.64 2.73 -5.36
C ASP A 162 -13.62 1.58 -5.31
N CYS A 163 -12.34 1.92 -5.14
CA CYS A 163 -11.26 0.95 -5.02
C CYS A 163 -10.06 1.50 -4.25
N ALA A 164 -9.06 0.65 -4.07
CA ALA A 164 -7.78 1.02 -3.50
C ALA A 164 -6.64 0.42 -4.31
N TRP A 165 -5.43 0.96 -4.17
CA TRP A 165 -4.21 0.29 -4.64
C TRP A 165 -3.09 0.51 -3.65
N TRP A 166 -2.17 -0.44 -3.61
CA TRP A 166 -0.97 -0.36 -2.80
C TRP A 166 0.25 -0.27 -3.70
N MET A 167 1.24 0.50 -3.25
CA MET A 167 2.56 0.55 -3.81
C MET A 167 3.56 0.21 -2.71
N ARG A 168 4.31 -0.88 -2.90
CA ARG A 168 5.42 -1.27 -2.04
C ARG A 168 6.74 -0.83 -2.67
N VAL A 169 7.53 -0.11 -1.89
CA VAL A 169 8.83 0.43 -2.27
C VAL A 169 9.91 -0.25 -1.44
N LEU A 170 10.77 -1.03 -2.07
CA LEU A 170 11.89 -1.70 -1.41
C LEU A 170 13.22 -1.32 -2.08
N PRO A 171 14.24 -0.89 -1.32
CA PRO A 171 15.57 -0.65 -1.88
C PRO A 171 16.14 -1.96 -2.43
N ALA A 172 16.69 -1.91 -3.65
CA ALA A 172 17.47 -3.01 -4.23
C ALA A 172 18.97 -2.69 -4.13
N THR A 173 19.35 -1.44 -4.41
CA THR A 173 20.68 -0.89 -4.14
C THR A 173 20.54 0.57 -3.68
N VAL A 174 21.67 1.29 -3.54
CA VAL A 174 21.64 2.74 -3.26
C VAL A 174 21.07 3.56 -4.42
N THR A 175 21.06 3.03 -5.65
CA THR A 175 20.61 3.71 -6.88
C THR A 175 19.49 2.97 -7.60
N THR A 176 18.97 1.86 -7.06
CA THR A 176 17.88 1.10 -7.67
C THR A 176 16.83 0.72 -6.64
N THR A 177 15.56 0.74 -7.04
CA THR A 177 14.41 0.50 -6.18
C THR A 177 13.44 -0.45 -6.86
N ARG A 178 12.99 -1.46 -6.13
CA ARG A 178 11.91 -2.35 -6.57
C ARG A 178 10.59 -1.76 -6.13
N VAL A 179 9.76 -1.41 -7.11
CA VAL A 179 8.41 -0.87 -6.90
C VAL A 179 7.41 -1.93 -7.31
N THR A 180 6.60 -2.38 -6.37
CA THR A 180 5.51 -3.31 -6.64
C THR A 180 4.19 -2.58 -6.45
N VAL A 181 3.29 -2.63 -7.45
CA VAL A 181 1.96 -2.04 -7.35
C VAL A 181 0.92 -3.14 -7.47
N GLY A 182 -0.12 -3.09 -6.65
CA GLY A 182 -1.27 -3.97 -6.77
C GLY A 182 -2.58 -3.24 -6.55
N PHE A 183 -3.62 -3.71 -7.23
CA PHE A 183 -4.97 -3.13 -7.15
C PHE A 183 -5.84 -3.97 -6.24
N LEU A 184 -6.68 -3.29 -5.44
CA LEU A 184 -7.59 -3.86 -4.47
C LEU A 184 -9.01 -3.43 -4.80
N PHE A 185 -9.91 -4.40 -4.89
CA PHE A 185 -11.34 -4.17 -5.10
C PHE A 185 -12.16 -4.93 -4.07
N PRO A 186 -13.35 -4.46 -3.70
CA PRO A 186 -14.27 -5.22 -2.86
C PRO A 186 -14.48 -6.62 -3.45
N ARG A 187 -14.40 -7.66 -2.63
CA ARG A 187 -14.52 -9.05 -3.11
C ARG A 187 -15.75 -9.29 -4.00
N ALA A 188 -16.87 -8.67 -3.65
CA ALA A 188 -18.14 -8.78 -4.37
C ALA A 188 -18.08 -8.30 -5.83
N THR A 189 -17.10 -7.47 -6.22
CA THR A 189 -16.97 -6.95 -7.58
C THR A 189 -16.05 -7.80 -8.47
N THR A 190 -15.47 -8.88 -7.91
CA THR A 190 -14.47 -9.71 -8.60
C THR A 190 -15.02 -11.02 -9.15
N THR A 191 -16.28 -11.32 -8.85
CA THR A 191 -17.02 -12.41 -9.47
C THR A 191 -17.62 -11.91 -10.79
N ILE A 192 -17.40 -12.66 -11.88
CA ILE A 192 -18.11 -12.43 -13.15
C ILE A 192 -19.61 -12.67 -12.87
N PRO A 193 -20.53 -11.79 -13.32
CA PRO A 193 -21.96 -12.08 -13.25
C PRO A 193 -22.25 -13.44 -13.91
N GLU A 194 -23.11 -14.25 -13.29
CA GLU A 194 -23.66 -15.44 -13.95
C GLU A 194 -24.41 -15.09 -15.24
#